data_AF-W0F676-F1
#
_entry.id   AF-W0F676-F1
#
_cell.length_a   1.000
_cell.length_b   1.000
_cell.length_c   1.000
_cell.angle_alpha   90.00
_cell.angle_beta   90.00
_cell.angle_gamma   90.00
#
_symmetry.space_group_name_H-M   'P 1'
#
loop_
_entity.id
_entity.type
_entity.pdbx_description
1 polymer ?
#
loop_
_entity_poly.entity_id
_entity_poly.type
_entity_poly.pdbx_seq_one_letter_code
_entity_poly.pdbx_strand_id
1 'polypeptide(L)'
;MVILALSLLFKAWNHNETVSSTVITAGYALGLVMIPLINVLYLISWAAGKKPGTVVPRWLIVFNVICLLLIFAYIFCINDPYYHQA
;
A
#
# COMPACT_ATOMS: atom_id res chain seq x y z
N MET A 1 21.47 -12.03 -15.42
CA MET A 1 20.96 -11.14 -16.49
C MET A 1 19.74 -10.34 -16.04
N VAL A 2 18.65 -10.97 -15.58
CA VAL A 2 17.40 -10.26 -15.19
C VAL A 2 17.57 -9.27 -14.04
N ILE A 3 18.35 -9.63 -13.02
CA ILE A 3 18.55 -8.78 -11.82
C ILE A 3 19.28 -7.48 -12.19
N LEU A 4 20.29 -7.54 -13.06
CA LEU A 4 21.05 -6.37 -13.49
C LEU A 4 20.19 -5.39 -14.31
N ALA A 5 19.29 -5.91 -15.15
CA ALA A 5 18.33 -5.11 -15.90
C ALA A 5 17.31 -4.43 -14.96
N LEU A 6 16.85 -5.14 -13.92
CA LEU A 6 15.96 -4.56 -12.90
C LEU A 6 16.66 -3.45 -12.10
N SER A 7 17.93 -3.65 -11.73
CA SER A 7 18.75 -2.65 -11.03
C SER A 7 19.00 -1.40 -11.88
N LEU A 8 19.25 -1.57 -13.19
CA LEU A 8 19.43 -0.45 -14.13
C LEU A 8 18.13 0.32 -14.36
N LEU A 9 16.99 -0.38 -14.44
CA LEU A 9 15.69 0.25 -14.58
C LEU A 9 15.35 1.10 -13.34
N PHE A 10 15.58 0.56 -12.12
CA PHE A 10 15.42 1.31 -10.87
C PHE A 10 16.39 2.49 -10.76
N LYS A 11 17.65 2.34 -11.20
CA LYS A 11 18.65 3.41 -11.19
C LYS A 11 18.30 4.54 -12.17
N ALA A 12 17.80 4.22 -13.35
CA ALA A 12 17.36 5.19 -14.35
C ALA A 12 16.06 5.89 -13.92
N TRP A 13 15.16 5.15 -13.26
CA TRP A 13 13.94 5.70 -12.68
C TRP A 13 14.22 6.75 -11.60
N ASN A 14 15.23 6.50 -10.76
CA ASN A 14 15.59 7.41 -9.67
C ASN A 14 16.24 8.72 -10.15
N HIS A 15 16.62 8.82 -11.43
CA HIS A 15 17.20 10.03 -12.02
C HIS A 15 16.14 10.95 -12.67
N ASN A 16 14.96 10.41 -12.99
CA ASN A 16 13.81 11.19 -13.46
C ASN A 16 12.90 11.53 -12.28
N GLU A 17 13.28 12.56 -11.52
CA GLU A 17 12.60 13.01 -10.28
C GLU A 17 11.08 13.22 -10.46
N THR A 18 10.65 13.67 -11.64
CA THR A 18 9.23 13.91 -11.96
C THR A 18 8.44 12.61 -12.19
N VAL A 19 9.06 11.60 -12.82
CA VAL A 19 8.42 10.29 -13.06
C VAL A 19 8.35 9.48 -11.77
N SER A 20 9.39 9.58 -10.94
CA SER A 20 9.39 8.98 -9.61
C SER A 20 8.29 9.57 -8.72
N SER A 21 8.17 10.89 -8.67
CA SER A 21 7.14 11.57 -7.86
C SER A 21 5.72 11.26 -8.32
N THR A 22 5.47 11.20 -9.63
CA THR A 22 4.12 10.88 -10.17
C THR A 22 3.73 9.43 -9.91
N VAL A 23 4.67 8.48 -10.03
CA VAL A 23 4.36 7.07 -9.72
C VAL A 23 4.27 6.80 -8.24
N ILE A 24 5.06 7.48 -7.40
CA ILE A 24 4.88 7.46 -5.95
C ILE A 24 3.49 8.01 -5.59
N THR A 25 3.10 9.14 -6.19
CA THR A 25 1.79 9.77 -5.93
C THR A 25 0.62 8.89 -6.42
N ALA A 26 0.73 8.32 -7.63
CA ALA A 26 -0.29 7.41 -8.17
C ALA A 26 -0.36 6.10 -7.36
N GLY A 27 0.78 5.55 -6.95
CA GLY A 27 0.86 4.38 -6.08
C GLY A 27 0.26 4.65 -4.70
N TYR A 28 0.50 5.83 -4.14
CA TYR A 28 -0.11 6.26 -2.89
C TYR A 28 -1.63 6.43 -3.02
N ALA A 29 -2.11 7.10 -4.07
CA ALA A 29 -3.54 7.29 -4.31
C ALA A 29 -4.28 5.96 -4.52
N LEU A 30 -3.71 5.07 -5.34
CA LEU A 30 -4.26 3.74 -5.56
C LEU A 30 -4.20 2.89 -4.30
N GLY A 31 -3.08 2.91 -3.58
CA GLY A 31 -2.91 2.17 -2.32
C GLY A 31 -3.91 2.62 -1.25
N LEU A 32 -4.11 3.92 -1.10
CA LEU A 32 -5.03 4.51 -0.13
C LEU A 32 -6.50 4.10 -0.37
N VAL A 33 -6.90 3.85 -1.62
CA VAL A 33 -8.27 3.40 -1.96
C VAL A 33 -8.38 1.88 -2.02
N MET A 34 -7.42 1.20 -2.66
CA MET A 34 -7.46 -0.26 -2.87
C MET A 34 -7.26 -1.03 -1.56
N ILE A 35 -6.35 -0.60 -0.68
CA ILE A 35 -6.06 -1.33 0.57
C ILE A 35 -7.27 -1.41 1.51
N PRO A 36 -7.99 -0.31 1.83
CA PRO A 36 -9.20 -0.41 2.64
C PRO A 36 -10.31 -1.19 1.92
N LEU A 37 -10.45 -1.01 0.60
CA LEU A 37 -11.43 -1.76 -0.19
C LEU A 37 -11.18 -3.28 -0.11
N ILE A 38 -9.93 -3.72 -0.28
CA ILE A 38 -9.54 -5.13 -0.21
C ILE A 38 -9.77 -5.70 1.19
N ASN A 39 -9.42 -4.95 2.25
CA ASN A 39 -9.69 -5.40 3.62
C ASN A 39 -11.20 -5.48 3.91
N VAL A 40 -12.02 -4.57 3.38
CA VAL A 40 -13.49 -4.66 3.46
C VAL A 40 -14.01 -5.88 2.70
N LEU A 41 -13.48 -6.18 1.52
CA LEU A 41 -13.84 -7.38 0.76
C LEU A 41 -13.46 -8.68 1.49
N TYR A 42 -12.31 -8.70 2.18
CA TYR A 42 -11.94 -9.81 3.05
C TYR A 42 -12.89 -9.95 4.24
N LEU A 43 -13.31 -8.83 4.85
CA LEU A 43 -14.26 -8.82 5.96
C LEU A 43 -15.65 -9.31 5.53
N ILE A 44 -16.15 -8.86 4.37
CA ILE A 44 -17.43 -9.31 3.79
C ILE A 44 -17.36 -10.79 3.44
N SER A 45 -16.26 -11.25 2.83
CA SER A 45 -16.07 -12.65 2.49
C SER A 45 -16.06 -13.54 3.74
N TRP A 46 -15.40 -13.08 4.80
CA TRP A 46 -15.37 -13.77 6.09
C TRP A 46 -16.75 -13.79 6.77
N ALA A 47 -17.47 -12.67 6.77
CA ALA A 47 -18.84 -12.57 7.29
C ALA A 47 -19.85 -13.43 6.50
N ALA A 48 -19.63 -13.61 5.19
CA ALA A 48 -20.40 -14.52 4.34
C ALA A 48 -20.05 -16.00 4.54
N GLY A 49 -19.20 -16.34 5.52
CA GLY A 49 -18.80 -17.71 5.85
C GLY A 49 -17.77 -18.32 4.89
N LYS A 50 -17.27 -17.56 3.92
CA LYS A 50 -16.19 -18.00 3.03
C LYS A 50 -14.86 -17.76 3.74
N LYS A 51 -13.97 -18.75 3.75
CA LYS A 51 -12.60 -18.59 4.28
C LYS A 51 -11.74 -17.93 3.19
N PRO A 52 -11.44 -16.62 3.25
CA PRO A 52 -10.62 -15.95 2.23
C PRO A 52 -9.22 -16.57 2.13
N GLY A 53 -8.75 -17.23 3.19
CA GLY A 53 -7.46 -17.93 3.24
C GLY A 53 -7.34 -19.18 2.36
N THR A 54 -8.41 -19.63 1.69
CA THR A 54 -8.35 -20.74 0.71
C THR A 54 -8.10 -20.22 -0.71
N VAL A 55 -8.55 -19.00 -1.01
CA VAL A 55 -8.40 -18.37 -2.33
C VAL A 55 -7.18 -17.46 -2.37
N VAL A 56 -6.85 -16.84 -1.24
CA VAL A 56 -5.75 -15.89 -1.12
C VAL A 56 -4.74 -16.39 -0.07
N PRO A 57 -3.43 -16.40 -0.37
CA PRO A 57 -2.41 -16.79 0.59
C PRO A 57 -2.46 -15.90 1.84
N ARG A 58 -2.39 -16.50 3.03
CA ARG A 58 -2.50 -15.80 4.32
C ARG A 58 -1.51 -14.65 4.49
N TRP A 59 -0.31 -14.78 3.94
CA TRP A 59 0.71 -13.73 3.95
C TRP A 59 0.25 -12.45 3.24
N LEU A 60 -0.54 -12.56 2.16
CA LEU A 60 -1.07 -11.40 1.44
C LEU A 60 -2.14 -10.67 2.25
N ILE A 61 -2.94 -11.42 3.03
CA ILE A 61 -3.93 -10.85 3.94
C ILE A 61 -3.21 -10.07 5.05
N VAL A 62 -2.20 -10.67 5.67
CA VAL A 62 -1.38 -10.01 6.71
C VAL A 62 -0.70 -8.75 6.16
N PHE A 63 -0.14 -8.82 4.96
CA PHE A 63 0.49 -7.66 4.31
C PHE A 63 -0.52 -6.53 4.05
N ASN A 64 -1.73 -6.83 3.57
CA ASN A 64 -2.79 -5.81 3.39
C ASN A 64 -3.21 -5.16 4.70
N VAL A 65 -3.28 -5.92 5.80
CA VAL A 65 -3.56 -5.37 7.14
C VAL A 65 -2.43 -4.46 7.61
N ILE A 66 -1.16 -4.86 7.43
CA ILE A 66 0.01 -4.04 7.76
C ILE A 66 0.01 -2.74 6.93
N CYS A 67 -0.26 -2.82 5.63
CA CYS A 67 -0.34 -1.63 4.78
C CYS A 67 -1.47 -0.69 5.20
N LEU A 68 -2.61 -1.23 5.65
CA LEU A 68 -3.70 -0.41 6.18
C LEU A 68 -3.27 0.32 7.46
N LEU A 69 -2.59 -0.36 8.37
CA LEU A 69 -2.01 0.26 9.58
C LEU A 69 -0.99 1.34 9.22
N LEU A 70 -0.19 1.13 8.16
CA LEU A 70 0.81 2.09 7.69
C LEU A 70 0.15 3.35 7.11
N ILE A 71 -0.91 3.21 6.31
CA ILE A 71 -1.72 4.34 5.82
C ILE A 71 -2.39 5.06 6.97
N PHE A 72 -2.95 4.33 7.94
CA PHE A 72 -3.58 4.91 9.12
C PHE A 72 -2.57 5.71 9.95
N ALA A 73 -1.38 5.15 10.21
CA ALA A 73 -0.29 5.85 10.87
C ALA A 73 0.19 7.07 10.07
N TYR A 74 0.27 6.98 8.74
CA TYR A 74 0.62 8.13 7.91
C TYR A 74 -0.42 9.25 8.03
N ILE A 75 -1.72 8.93 8.00
CA ILE A 75 -2.79 9.93 8.13
C ILE A 75 -2.79 10.53 9.54
N PHE A 76 -2.69 9.73 10.60
CA PHE A 76 -2.76 10.22 11.98
C PHE A 76 -1.46 10.81 12.54
N CYS A 77 -0.29 10.48 11.96
CA CYS A 77 0.99 10.94 12.47
C CYS A 77 1.60 12.06 11.61
N ILE A 78 1.33 12.09 10.30
CA ILE A 78 1.87 13.10 9.38
C ILE A 78 0.81 14.12 8.96
N ASN A 79 -0.47 13.74 8.84
CA ASN A 79 -1.54 14.67 8.45
C ASN A 79 -2.28 15.29 9.64
N ASP A 80 -1.87 15.02 10.88
CA ASP A 80 -2.53 15.59 12.05
C ASP A 80 -2.04 17.03 12.31
N PRO A 81 -2.87 18.06 12.10
CA PRO A 81 -2.49 19.45 12.32
C PRO A 81 -2.40 19.81 13.81
N TYR A 82 -2.74 18.89 14.73
CA TYR A 82 -2.70 19.16 16.18
C TYR A 82 -1.30 19.09 16.80
N TYR A 83 -0.26 18.72 16.06
CA TYR A 83 1.12 18.76 16.57
C TYR A 83 1.80 20.15 16.43
N HIS A 84 1.13 21.14 15.82
CA HIS A 84 1.62 22.52 15.70
C HIS A 84 1.02 23.49 16.73
N GLN A 85 0.42 22.98 17.82
CA GLN A 85 -0.15 23.81 18.90
C GLN A 85 0.59 23.71 20.25
N ALA A 86 1.89 23.39 20.25
CA ALA A 86 2.73 23.49 21.45
C ALA A 86 3.84 24.52 21.26
#